data_AF-A0A538NVM5-F1
#
_entry.id   AF-A0A538NVM5-F1
#
_cell.length_a   1.000
_cell.length_b   1.000
_cell.length_c   1.000
_cell.angle_alpha   90.00
_cell.angle_beta   90.00
_cell.angle_gamma   90.00
#
_symmetry.space_group_name_H-M   'P 1'
#
loop_
_entity.id
_entity.type
_entity.pdbx_description
1 polymer ?
#
loop_
_entity_poly.entity_id
_entity_poly.type
_entity_poly.pdbx_seq_one_letter_code
_entity_poly.pdbx_strand_id
1 'polypeptide(L)'
;MSLTSRSSCAEREKMVEFLQGCDFAIMDTQYTDEEYTDHIGWGHSSLSSVVSLALDANVGRLLLFHHDPNHDDEIIDKMVERARALVAKSGKPLEVEAAREGAEILLGAKTAAA
;
A
#
# COMPACT_ATOMS: atom_id res chain seq x y z
N MET A 1 -23.62 16.89 1.70
CA MET A 1 -23.10 15.53 1.42
C MET A 1 -22.99 15.39 -0.10
N SER A 2 -21.81 15.72 -0.66
CA SER A 2 -21.59 15.89 -2.11
C SER A 2 -21.68 14.54 -2.85
N LEU A 3 -22.27 14.52 -4.04
CA LEU A 3 -22.35 13.37 -4.94
C LEU A 3 -20.97 12.77 -5.28
N THR A 4 -19.91 13.58 -5.28
CA THR A 4 -18.51 13.14 -5.47
C THR A 4 -17.98 12.24 -4.36
N SER A 5 -18.57 12.29 -3.16
CA SER A 5 -18.10 11.50 -2.00
C SER A 5 -18.62 10.06 -2.02
N ARG A 6 -19.70 9.76 -2.76
CA ARG A 6 -20.22 8.38 -2.84
C ARG A 6 -19.46 7.53 -3.85
N SER A 7 -18.97 8.14 -4.93
CA SER A 7 -18.19 7.42 -5.94
C SER A 7 -16.83 6.99 -5.41
N SER A 8 -16.14 7.80 -4.62
CA SER A 8 -14.80 7.43 -4.09
C SER A 8 -14.85 6.28 -3.09
N CYS A 9 -15.84 6.22 -2.19
CA CYS A 9 -16.03 5.06 -1.31
C CYS A 9 -16.34 3.79 -2.11
N ALA A 10 -17.23 3.88 -3.10
CA ALA A 10 -17.56 2.74 -3.94
C ALA A 10 -16.35 2.22 -4.76
N GLU A 11 -15.49 3.11 -5.27
CA GLU A 11 -14.26 2.68 -5.94
C GLU A 11 -13.25 2.07 -4.96
N ARG A 12 -13.15 2.59 -3.73
CA ARG A 12 -12.30 1.98 -2.69
C ARG A 12 -12.80 0.59 -2.31
N GLU A 13 -14.09 0.40 -2.14
CA GLU A 13 -14.70 -0.90 -1.83
C GLU A 13 -14.37 -1.93 -2.91
N LYS A 14 -14.53 -1.58 -4.19
CA LYS A 14 -14.12 -2.44 -5.31
C LYS A 14 -12.63 -2.77 -5.29
N MET A 15 -11.78 -1.82 -4.89
CA MET A 15 -10.35 -2.06 -4.77
C MET A 15 -10.02 -3.04 -3.64
N VAL A 16 -10.70 -2.92 -2.49
CA VAL A 16 -10.59 -3.89 -1.40
C VAL A 16 -11.01 -5.28 -1.88
N GLU A 17 -12.16 -5.38 -2.55
CA GLU A 17 -12.67 -6.64 -3.10
C GLU A 17 -11.69 -7.26 -4.11
N PHE A 18 -11.10 -6.43 -4.98
CA PHE A 18 -10.12 -6.88 -5.98
C PHE A 18 -8.84 -7.43 -5.34
N LEU A 19 -8.37 -6.82 -4.25
CA LEU A 19 -7.15 -7.22 -3.54
C LEU A 19 -7.37 -8.31 -2.49
N GLN A 20 -8.63 -8.69 -2.24
CA GLN A 20 -8.99 -9.50 -1.08
C GLN A 20 -8.20 -10.82 -1.00
N GLY A 21 -7.40 -10.98 0.05
CA GLY A 21 -6.63 -12.19 0.34
C GLY A 21 -5.50 -12.48 -0.65
N CYS A 22 -5.00 -11.48 -1.37
CA CYS A 22 -3.84 -11.68 -2.24
C CYS A 22 -2.57 -11.91 -1.40
N ASP A 23 -1.69 -12.77 -1.90
CA ASP A 23 -0.44 -13.08 -1.20
C ASP A 23 0.53 -11.90 -1.25
N PHE A 24 0.55 -11.18 -2.38
CA PHE A 24 1.39 -10.02 -2.62
C PHE A 24 0.59 -8.89 -3.30
N ALA A 25 0.77 -7.66 -2.83
CA ALA A 25 0.35 -6.44 -3.53
C ALA A 25 1.56 -5.55 -3.77
N ILE A 26 1.73 -5.04 -4.99
CA ILE A 26 2.74 -4.06 -5.35
C ILE A 26 2.00 -2.78 -5.71
N MET A 27 2.22 -1.71 -4.97
CA MET A 27 1.38 -0.52 -5.05
C MET A 27 2.22 0.75 -5.11
N ASP A 28 1.79 1.68 -5.96
CA ASP A 28 2.30 3.06 -5.96
C ASP A 28 2.12 3.66 -4.57
N THR A 29 3.23 4.10 -4.00
CA THR A 29 3.33 4.73 -2.68
C THR A 29 4.33 5.89 -2.76
N GLN A 30 4.20 6.74 -3.78
CA GLN A 30 5.18 7.80 -4.05
C GLN A 30 5.37 8.79 -2.90
N TYR A 31 4.30 9.14 -2.18
CA TYR A 31 4.33 10.23 -1.20
C TYR A 31 4.21 9.75 0.23
N THR A 32 4.93 10.41 1.12
CA THR A 32 4.61 10.44 2.55
C THR A 32 3.22 11.05 2.77
N ASP A 33 2.63 10.83 3.95
CA ASP A 33 1.33 11.43 4.25
C ASP A 33 1.39 12.96 4.33
N GLU A 34 2.54 13.49 4.76
CA GLU A 34 2.83 14.91 4.82
C GLU A 34 2.96 15.52 3.43
N GLU A 35 3.68 14.88 2.51
CA GLU A 35 3.79 15.37 1.12
C GLU A 35 2.46 15.26 0.38
N TYR A 36 1.69 14.21 0.63
CA TYR A 36 0.46 13.94 -0.11
C TYR A 36 -0.56 15.08 0.00
N THR A 37 -0.57 15.86 1.09
CA THR A 37 -1.51 16.98 1.25
C THR A 37 -1.39 18.03 0.14
N ASP A 38 -0.18 18.21 -0.39
CA ASP A 38 0.11 19.16 -1.46
C ASP A 38 -0.02 18.54 -2.87
N HIS A 39 -0.22 17.22 -2.94
CA HIS A 39 -0.23 16.44 -4.20
C HIS A 39 -1.58 15.74 -4.46
N ILE A 40 -2.64 16.13 -3.73
CA ILE A 40 -3.99 15.58 -3.93
C ILE A 40 -4.44 15.81 -5.38
N GLY A 41 -4.86 14.73 -6.05
CA GLY A 41 -5.36 14.76 -7.42
C GLY A 41 -4.30 14.58 -8.50
N TRP A 42 -3.03 14.39 -8.14
CA TRP A 42 -1.94 14.16 -9.10
C TRP A 42 -1.88 12.71 -9.60
N GLY A 43 -2.68 11.80 -9.01
CA GLY A 43 -2.80 10.41 -9.45
C GLY A 43 -1.97 9.39 -8.65
N HIS A 44 -1.27 9.84 -7.61
CA HIS A 44 -0.45 8.98 -6.73
C HIS A 44 -1.13 8.72 -5.39
N SER A 45 -0.59 7.77 -4.63
CA SER A 45 -1.12 7.40 -3.30
C SER A 45 -0.21 7.84 -2.16
N SER A 46 -0.81 8.11 -1.00
CA SER A 46 -0.08 8.33 0.25
C SER A 46 0.23 6.99 0.95
N LEU A 47 1.32 6.97 1.72
CA LEU A 47 1.73 5.82 2.52
C LEU A 47 0.60 5.22 3.36
N SER A 48 -0.07 6.02 4.20
CA SER A 48 -1.14 5.49 5.07
C SER A 48 -2.34 4.96 4.28
N SER A 49 -2.64 5.57 3.14
CA SER A 49 -3.77 5.16 2.28
C SER A 49 -3.53 3.76 1.71
N VAL A 50 -2.31 3.50 1.22
CA VAL A 50 -1.91 2.19 0.68
C VAL A 50 -1.90 1.13 1.77
N VAL A 51 -1.30 1.42 2.93
CA VAL A 51 -1.26 0.48 4.06
C VAL A 51 -2.67 0.15 4.55
N SER A 52 -3.55 1.15 4.68
CA SER A 52 -4.94 0.93 5.09
C SER A 52 -5.70 0.05 4.09
N LEU A 53 -5.51 0.27 2.80
CA LEU A 53 -6.15 -0.52 1.75
C LEU A 53 -5.69 -1.99 1.79
N ALA A 54 -4.38 -2.23 1.93
CA ALA A 54 -3.82 -3.58 2.06
C ALA A 54 -4.31 -4.31 3.32
N LEU A 55 -4.39 -3.60 4.45
CA LEU A 55 -4.92 -4.15 5.71
C LEU A 55 -6.41 -4.50 5.64
N ASP A 56 -7.20 -3.71 4.93
CA ASP A 56 -8.63 -3.97 4.75
C ASP A 56 -8.86 -5.17 3.82
N ALA A 57 -8.03 -5.31 2.79
CA ALA A 57 -8.06 -6.43 1.86
C ALA A 57 -7.41 -7.73 2.41
N ASN A 58 -6.84 -7.72 3.62
CA ASN A 58 -6.07 -8.85 4.18
C ASN A 58 -4.96 -9.35 3.23
N VAL A 59 -4.20 -8.41 2.66
CA VAL A 59 -3.01 -8.73 1.86
C VAL A 59 -1.95 -9.41 2.74
N GLY A 60 -1.28 -10.43 2.22
CA GLY A 60 -0.18 -11.10 2.94
C GLY A 60 1.06 -10.20 3.06
N ARG A 61 1.55 -9.70 1.92
CA ARG A 61 2.73 -8.84 1.82
C ARG A 61 2.51 -7.67 0.86
N LEU A 62 2.81 -6.46 1.33
CA LEU A 62 2.75 -5.22 0.56
C LEU A 62 4.17 -4.75 0.19
N LEU A 63 4.39 -4.50 -1.10
CA LEU A 63 5.58 -3.83 -1.62
C LEU A 63 5.23 -2.39 -2.00
N LEU A 64 5.90 -1.44 -1.33
CA LEU A 64 5.83 -0.02 -1.66
C LEU A 64 6.67 0.21 -2.92
N PHE A 65 6.06 0.77 -3.97
CA PHE A 65 6.69 0.99 -5.27
C PHE A 65 6.40 2.40 -5.81
N HIS A 66 7.02 2.75 -6.94
CA HIS A 66 6.88 4.06 -7.58
C HIS A 66 7.31 5.22 -6.66
N HIS A 67 8.44 5.02 -5.98
CA HIS A 67 9.05 6.01 -5.09
C HIS A 67 9.32 7.34 -5.80
N ASP A 68 9.26 8.45 -5.08
CA ASP A 68 9.57 9.74 -5.67
C ASP A 68 11.04 9.78 -6.11
N PRO A 69 11.36 10.25 -7.33
CA PRO A 69 12.75 10.35 -7.79
C PRO A 69 13.65 11.23 -6.93
N ASN A 70 13.08 12.10 -6.09
CA ASN A 70 13.81 12.95 -5.17
C ASN A 70 13.97 12.33 -3.77
N HIS A 71 13.34 11.18 -3.50
CA HIS A 71 13.56 10.44 -2.26
C HIS A 71 14.86 9.65 -2.34
N ASP A 72 15.69 9.81 -1.33
CA ASP A 72 16.86 8.95 -1.11
C ASP A 72 16.49 7.71 -0.28
N ASP A 73 17.45 6.80 -0.14
CA ASP A 73 17.27 5.54 0.59
C ASP A 73 16.82 5.77 2.05
N GLU A 74 17.28 6.84 2.71
CA GLU A 74 16.89 7.13 4.09
C GLU A 74 15.41 7.51 4.21
N ILE A 75 14.87 8.25 3.23
CA ILE A 75 13.45 8.57 3.19
C ILE A 75 12.63 7.30 2.97
N ILE A 76 13.05 6.45 2.04
CA ILE A 76 12.34 5.19 1.76
C ILE A 76 12.35 4.26 2.98
N ASP A 77 13.48 4.16 3.68
CA ASP A 77 13.57 3.39 4.92
C ASP A 77 12.61 3.92 6.00
N LYS A 78 12.53 5.25 6.18
CA LYS A 78 11.57 5.87 7.10
C LYS A 78 10.12 5.59 6.71
N MET A 79 9.80 5.56 5.41
CA MET A 79 8.46 5.18 4.94
C MET A 79 8.14 3.73 5.28
N VAL A 80 9.08 2.81 5.11
CA VAL A 80 8.90 1.39 5.50
C VAL A 80 8.69 1.26 7.01
N GLU A 81 9.51 1.94 7.82
CA GLU A 81 9.35 1.96 9.28
C GLU A 81 7.96 2.47 9.69
N ARG A 82 7.53 3.57 9.08
CA ARG A 82 6.21 4.17 9.33
C ARG A 82 5.09 3.23 8.93
N ALA A 83 5.17 2.57 7.78
CA ALA A 83 4.18 1.60 7.34
C ALA A 83 4.09 0.42 8.32
N ARG A 84 5.22 -0.13 8.77
CA ARG A 84 5.27 -1.20 9.77
C ARG A 84 4.65 -0.76 11.11
N ALA A 85 4.87 0.48 11.52
CA ALA A 85 4.22 1.03 12.72
C ALA A 85 2.69 1.13 12.57
N LEU A 86 2.18 1.51 11.39
CA LEU A 86 0.75 1.50 11.10
C LEU A 86 0.16 0.09 11.14
N VAL A 87 0.86 -0.89 10.57
CA VAL A 87 0.48 -2.31 10.64
C VAL A 87 0.43 -2.79 12.09
N ALA A 88 1.48 -2.54 12.87
CA ALA A 88 1.55 -2.94 14.28
C ALA A 88 0.38 -2.36 15.08
N LYS A 89 0.01 -1.10 14.83
CA LYS A 89 -1.14 -0.44 15.45
C LYS A 89 -2.48 -1.08 15.08
N SER A 90 -2.59 -1.67 13.88
CA SER A 90 -3.82 -2.33 13.42
C SER A 90 -4.07 -3.69 14.09
N GLY A 91 -3.02 -4.35 14.59
CA GLY A 91 -3.09 -5.70 15.14
C GLY A 91 -3.32 -6.82 14.11
N LYS A 92 -3.33 -6.49 12.80
CA LYS A 92 -3.46 -7.47 11.73
C LYS A 92 -2.09 -7.89 11.18
N PRO A 93 -1.95 -9.12 10.67
CA PRO A 93 -0.74 -9.53 9.97
C PRO A 93 -0.70 -8.89 8.57
N LEU A 94 0.33 -8.09 8.31
CA LEU A 94 0.71 -7.60 6.98
C LEU A 94 2.22 -7.39 6.96
N GLU A 95 2.93 -8.05 6.04
CA GLU A 95 4.34 -7.76 5.82
C GLU A 95 4.50 -6.55 4.91
N VAL A 96 5.43 -5.64 5.22
CA VAL A 96 5.68 -4.45 4.39
C VAL A 96 7.17 -4.27 4.11
N GLU A 97 7.50 -4.09 2.84
CA GLU A 97 8.84 -3.83 2.33
C GLU A 97 8.80 -2.78 1.20
N ALA A 98 9.91 -2.08 0.95
CA ALA A 98 10.05 -1.28 -0.26
C ALA A 98 10.56 -2.16 -1.40
N ALA A 99 9.93 -2.06 -2.57
CA ALA A 99 10.47 -2.64 -3.79
C ALA A 99 11.74 -1.89 -4.22
N ARG A 100 12.69 -2.62 -4.78
CA ARG A 100 14.00 -2.11 -5.23
C ARG A 100 14.37 -2.72 -6.58
N GLU A 101 15.19 -2.01 -7.34
CA GLU A 101 15.69 -2.49 -8.63
C GLU A 101 16.42 -3.84 -8.47
N GLY A 102 16.20 -4.75 -9.43
CA GLY A 102 16.82 -6.07 -9.45
C GLY A 102 16.33 -7.04 -8.38
N ALA A 103 15.35 -6.66 -7.55
CA ALA A 103 14.74 -7.60 -6.62
C ALA A 103 13.84 -8.61 -7.36
N GLU A 104 13.96 -9.88 -6.98
CA GLU A 104 13.14 -10.98 -7.48
C GLU A 104 12.40 -11.63 -6.32
N ILE A 105 11.14 -12.00 -6.57
CA ILE A 105 10.31 -12.75 -5.63
C ILE A 105 9.78 -13.98 -6.33
N LEU A 106 10.09 -15.15 -5.78
CA LEU A 106 9.56 -16.42 -6.26
C LEU A 106 8.22 -16.69 -5.58
N LEU A 107 7.17 -16.77 -6.39
CA LEU A 107 5.85 -17.14 -5.90
C LEU A 107 5.76 -18.67 -5.78
N GLY A 108 5.57 -19.15 -4.56
CA GLY A 108 5.27 -20.56 -4.32
C GLY A 108 3.89 -20.93 -4.91
N ALA A 109 3.70 -22.20 -5.24
CA ALA A 109 2.36 -22.69 -5.56
C ALA A 109 1.45 -22.50 -4.35
N LYS A 110 0.27 -21.90 -4.56
CA LYS A 110 -0.74 -21.78 -3.52
C LYS A 110 -1.24 -23.19 -3.21
N THR A 111 -0.98 -23.69 -2.00
CA THR A 111 -1.66 -24.91 -1.54
C THR A 111 -3.13 -24.55 -1.44
N ALA A 112 -3.97 -25.11 -2.33
CA ALA A 112 -5.41 -24.88 -2.24
C ALA A 112 -5.87 -25.29 -0.85
N ALA A 113 -6.49 -24.36 -0.12
CA ALA A 113 -7.13 -24.67 1.15
C ALA A 113 -8.22 -25.74 0.86
N ALA A 114 -8.11 -26.88 1.54
CA ALA A 114 -9.02 -28.01 1.42
C ALA A 114 -10.44 -27.69 1.95
#